data_AF-A0A928MGE9-F1
#
_entry.id   AF-A0A928MGE9-F1
#
_cell.length_a   1.000
_cell.length_b   1.000
_cell.length_c   1.000
_cell.angle_alpha   90.00
_cell.angle_beta   90.00
_cell.angle_gamma   90.00
#
_symmetry.space_group_name_H-M   'P 1'
#
loop_
_entity.id
_entity.type
_entity.pdbx_description
1 polymer ?
#
loop_
_entity_poly.entity_id
_entity_poly.type
_entity_poly.pdbx_seq_one_letter_code
_entity_poly.pdbx_strand_id
1 'polypeptide(L)'
;MYDKIAELSLGMADALTAQRRDFHKYAESGWLEMRTSSIIARKLTELGCYEVLTGRDVCLDEARMGLPDPEVLEENYKRAEAQGGDPEFLPATRGGFTGVIGILR
;
A
#
# COMPACT_ATOMS: atom_id res chain seq x y z
N MET A 1 -5.01 31.02 0.75
CA MET A 1 -4.59 29.67 1.20
C MET A 1 -5.46 28.59 0.60
N TYR A 2 -6.78 28.60 0.87
CA TYR A 2 -7.71 27.59 0.35
C TYR A 2 -7.79 27.53 -1.18
N ASP A 3 -7.78 28.67 -1.87
CA ASP A 3 -7.80 28.68 -3.34
C ASP A 3 -6.55 28.02 -3.94
N LYS A 4 -5.39 28.18 -3.28
CA LYS A 4 -4.16 27.53 -3.74
C LYS A 4 -4.19 26.03 -3.54
N ILE A 5 -4.77 25.56 -2.43
CA ILE A 5 -4.97 24.13 -2.16
C ILE A 5 -5.95 23.55 -3.18
N ALA A 6 -7.04 24.25 -3.49
CA ALA A 6 -8.02 23.83 -4.49
C ALA A 6 -7.40 23.73 -5.89
N GLU A 7 -6.62 24.74 -6.31
CA GLU A 7 -5.91 24.73 -7.59
C GLU A 7 -4.94 23.54 -7.69
N LEU A 8 -4.11 23.31 -6.65
CA LEU A 8 -3.18 22.18 -6.61
C LEU A 8 -3.92 20.84 -6.64
N SER A 9 -5.01 20.71 -5.88
CA SER A 9 -5.82 19.50 -5.84
C SER A 9 -6.46 19.18 -7.19
N LEU A 10 -7.01 20.19 -7.88
CA LEU A 10 -7.56 20.04 -9.23
C LEU A 10 -6.47 19.64 -10.24
N GLY A 11 -5.27 20.21 -10.12
CA GLY A 11 -4.12 19.83 -10.95
C GLY A 11 -3.67 18.38 -10.78
N MET A 12 -4.07 17.70 -9.70
CA MET A 12 -3.76 16.29 -9.44
C MET A 12 -4.85 15.32 -9.88
N ALA A 13 -5.99 15.80 -10.38
CA ALA A 13 -7.18 14.98 -10.63
C ALA A 13 -6.94 13.77 -11.54
N ASP A 14 -6.16 13.96 -12.61
CA ASP A 14 -5.84 12.88 -13.55
C ASP A 14 -4.95 11.80 -12.91
N ALA A 15 -3.93 12.21 -12.16
CA ALA A 15 -3.04 11.30 -11.44
C ALA A 15 -3.80 10.49 -10.37
N LEU A 16 -4.67 11.16 -9.60
CA LEU A 16 -5.52 10.49 -8.61
C LEU A 16 -6.52 9.53 -9.26
N THR A 17 -7.08 9.89 -10.42
CA THR A 17 -7.97 9.02 -11.19
C THR A 17 -7.24 7.80 -11.71
N ALA A 18 -6.01 7.96 -12.21
CA ALA A 18 -5.17 6.86 -12.67
C ALA A 18 -4.84 5.91 -11.51
N GLN A 19 -4.42 6.45 -10.35
CA GLN A 19 -4.13 5.65 -9.15
C GLN A 19 -5.37 4.88 -8.66
N ARG A 20 -6.55 5.53 -8.60
CA ARG A 20 -7.80 4.86 -8.25
C ARG A 20 -8.13 3.73 -9.23
N ARG A 21 -7.95 3.93 -10.53
CA ARG A 21 -8.22 2.91 -11.55
C ARG A 21 -7.24 1.75 -11.45
N ASP A 22 -5.97 2.01 -11.14
CA ASP A 22 -4.97 0.98 -10.92
C ASP A 22 -5.32 0.10 -9.72
N PHE A 23 -5.61 0.69 -8.56
CA PHE A 23 -6.06 -0.07 -7.39
C PHE A 23 -7.37 -0.80 -7.60
N HIS A 24 -8.28 -0.24 -8.40
CA HIS A 24 -9.54 -0.93 -8.74
C HIS A 24 -9.32 -2.12 -9.68
N LYS A 25 -8.37 -2.02 -10.63
CA LYS A 25 -8.02 -3.10 -11.55
C LYS A 25 -7.36 -4.27 -10.83
N TYR A 26 -6.51 -3.97 -9.85
CA TYR A 26 -5.78 -4.95 -9.03
C TYR A 26 -6.27 -4.93 -7.58
N ALA A 27 -7.59 -5.01 -7.40
CA ALA A 27 -8.19 -5.00 -6.08
C ALA A 27 -7.76 -6.24 -5.28
N GLU A 28 -7.45 -6.02 -4.01
CA GLU A 28 -7.01 -7.05 -3.07
C GLU A 28 -7.99 -7.12 -1.89
N SER A 29 -8.19 -8.32 -1.35
CA SER A 29 -9.07 -8.53 -0.18
C SER A 29 -8.32 -8.30 1.13
N GLY A 30 -9.08 -8.29 2.24
CA GLY A 30 -8.54 -8.20 3.60
C GLY A 30 -7.35 -9.13 3.83
N TRP A 31 -6.26 -8.60 4.38
CA TRP A 31 -4.97 -9.28 4.64
C TRP A 31 -4.16 -9.65 3.39
N LEU A 32 -4.66 -9.37 2.20
CA LEU A 32 -4.04 -9.72 0.92
C LEU A 32 -3.61 -8.50 0.12
N GLU A 33 -3.68 -7.30 0.71
CA GLU A 33 -3.38 -5.99 0.10
C GLU A 33 -1.87 -5.73 -0.13
N MET A 34 -1.14 -6.76 -0.54
CA MET A 34 0.32 -6.77 -0.61
C MET A 34 0.85 -5.80 -1.68
N ARG A 35 0.26 -5.84 -2.88
CA ARG A 35 0.60 -4.91 -3.97
C ARG A 35 0.26 -3.50 -3.56
N THR A 36 -0.95 -3.28 -3.08
CA THR A 36 -1.46 -1.96 -2.69
C THR A 36 -0.57 -1.31 -1.65
N SER A 37 -0.23 -2.04 -0.59
CA SER A 37 0.60 -1.51 0.50
C SER A 37 2.03 -1.23 0.06
N SER A 38 2.61 -2.08 -0.81
CA SER A 38 3.93 -1.80 -1.39
C SER A 38 3.96 -0.49 -2.21
N ILE A 39 2.92 -0.22 -3.01
CA ILE A 39 2.80 0.99 -3.83
C ILE A 39 2.57 2.23 -2.94
N ILE A 40 1.76 2.11 -1.89
CA ILE A 40 1.54 3.20 -0.94
C ILE A 40 2.85 3.55 -0.21
N ALA A 41 3.62 2.57 0.24
CA ALA A 41 4.90 2.79 0.90
C ALA A 41 5.89 3.54 -0.02
N ARG A 42 5.98 3.12 -1.30
CA ARG A 42 6.73 3.87 -2.32
C ARG A 42 6.23 5.31 -2.43
N LYS A 43 4.92 5.51 -2.56
CA LYS A 43 4.35 6.84 -2.78
C LYS A 43 4.61 7.78 -1.61
N LEU A 44 4.47 7.30 -0.38
CA LEU A 44 4.77 8.08 0.82
C LEU A 44 6.24 8.46 0.91
N THR A 45 7.14 7.56 0.49
CA THR A 45 8.57 7.83 0.39
C THR A 45 8.86 8.93 -0.65
N GLU A 46 8.27 8.84 -1.85
CA GLU A 46 8.41 9.86 -2.90
C GLU A 46 7.82 11.23 -2.52
N LEU A 47 6.79 11.24 -1.68
CA LEU A 47 6.19 12.47 -1.14
C LEU A 47 7.05 13.14 -0.06
N GLY A 48 8.15 12.50 0.35
CA GLY A 48 9.09 13.06 1.32
C GLY A 48 8.65 12.88 2.78
N CYS A 49 7.88 11.83 3.09
CA CYS A 49 7.69 11.45 4.49
C CYS A 49 9.06 11.21 5.13
N TYR A 50 9.26 11.71 6.35
CA TYR A 50 10.53 11.55 7.07
C TYR A 50 10.84 10.07 7.28
N GLU A 51 9.80 9.28 7.54
CA GLU A 51 9.89 7.85 7.80
C GLU A 51 8.64 7.15 7.26
N VAL A 52 8.83 5.96 6.70
CA VAL A 52 7.75 5.09 6.22
C VAL A 52 7.91 3.72 6.88
N LEU A 53 6.92 3.33 7.67
CA LEU A 53 6.86 2.04 8.35
C LEU A 53 5.87 1.12 7.63
N THR A 54 6.20 -0.17 7.53
CA THR A 54 5.37 -1.18 6.86
C THR A 54 5.55 -2.55 7.51
N GLY A 55 4.73 -3.52 7.14
CA GLY A 55 4.90 -4.89 7.61
C GLY A 55 4.71 -5.03 9.11
N ARG A 56 5.63 -5.75 9.77
CA ARG A 56 5.58 -6.07 11.20
C ARG A 56 5.76 -4.85 12.11
N ASP A 57 6.28 -3.74 11.60
CA ASP A 57 6.44 -2.50 12.38
C ASP A 57 5.08 -1.85 12.69
N VAL A 58 4.05 -2.16 11.90
CA VAL A 58 2.71 -1.55 12.01
C VAL A 58 1.59 -2.57 12.18
N CYS A 59 1.87 -3.85 11.93
CA CYS A 59 0.94 -4.95 12.10
C CYS A 59 1.43 -5.90 13.20
N LEU A 60 0.81 -5.84 14.38
CA LEU A 60 1.08 -6.74 15.49
C LEU A 60 0.60 -8.17 15.17
N ASP A 61 1.50 -9.15 15.18
CA ASP A 61 1.25 -10.51 14.68
C ASP A 61 0.08 -11.19 15.42
N GLU A 62 0.11 -11.16 16.75
CA GLU A 62 -0.79 -11.89 17.64
C GLU A 62 -2.20 -11.29 17.72
N ALA A 63 -2.38 -10.06 17.22
CA ALA A 63 -3.66 -9.35 17.24
C ALA A 63 -4.48 -9.52 15.95
N ARG A 64 -3.95 -10.22 14.93
CA ARG A 64 -4.61 -10.40 13.63
C ARG A 64 -5.69 -11.46 13.71
N MET A 65 -6.93 -11.08 13.40
CA MET A 65 -8.09 -11.96 13.37
C MET A 65 -8.58 -12.18 11.94
N GLY A 66 -9.09 -13.38 11.65
CA GLY A 66 -9.63 -13.71 10.33
C GLY A 66 -8.57 -13.73 9.22
N LEU A 67 -7.34 -14.12 9.57
CA LEU A 67 -6.25 -14.24 8.60
C LEU A 67 -6.55 -15.41 7.63
N PRO A 68 -6.37 -15.22 6.31
CA PRO A 68 -6.45 -16.32 5.35
C PRO A 68 -5.39 -17.40 5.61
N ASP A 69 -5.61 -18.60 5.07
CA ASP A 69 -4.66 -19.70 5.18
C ASP A 69 -3.29 -19.34 4.55
N PRO A 70 -2.17 -19.90 5.06
CA PRO A 70 -0.83 -19.62 4.56
C PRO A 70 -0.66 -19.81 3.04
N GLU A 71 -1.33 -20.80 2.46
CA GLU A 71 -1.30 -21.07 1.02
C GLU A 71 -1.93 -19.92 0.23
N VAL A 72 -3.09 -19.42 0.68
CA VAL A 72 -3.76 -18.26 0.07
C VAL A 72 -2.88 -17.03 0.16
N LEU A 73 -2.25 -16.77 1.31
CA LEU A 73 -1.34 -15.65 1.50
C LEU A 73 -0.17 -15.71 0.50
N GLU A 74 0.43 -16.88 0.32
CA GLU A 74 1.57 -17.06 -0.57
C GLU A 74 1.19 -16.93 -2.06
N GLU A 75 0.04 -17.46 -2.47
CA GLU A 75 -0.47 -17.28 -3.84
C GLU A 75 -0.73 -15.80 -4.14
N ASN A 76 -1.31 -15.07 -3.18
CA ASN A 76 -1.58 -13.65 -3.31
C ASN A 76 -0.29 -12.82 -3.35
N TYR A 77 0.74 -13.20 -2.59
CA TYR A 77 2.05 -12.57 -2.65
C TYR A 77 2.67 -12.67 -4.06
N LYS A 78 2.68 -13.86 -4.64
CA LYS A 78 3.17 -14.08 -6.02
C LYS A 78 2.33 -13.32 -7.04
N ARG A 79 1.02 -13.25 -6.86
CA ARG A 79 0.15 -12.43 -7.71
C ARG A 79 0.52 -10.95 -7.61
N ALA A 80 0.73 -10.43 -6.40
CA ALA A 80 1.10 -9.05 -6.18
C ALA A 80 2.44 -8.70 -6.85
N GLU A 81 3.44 -9.58 -6.74
CA GLU A 81 4.73 -9.46 -7.43
C GLU A 81 4.54 -9.40 -8.96
N ALA A 82 3.79 -10.35 -9.53
CA ALA A 82 3.53 -10.41 -10.96
C ALA A 82 2.69 -9.22 -11.49
N GLN A 83 1.91 -8.57 -10.63
CA GLN A 83 1.09 -7.40 -10.95
C GLN A 83 1.82 -6.07 -10.70
N GLY A 84 3.12 -6.11 -10.42
CA GLY A 84 3.97 -4.91 -10.27
C GLY A 84 3.93 -4.30 -8.87
N GLY A 85 3.83 -5.11 -7.82
CA GLY A 85 4.15 -4.68 -6.47
C GLY A 85 5.58 -4.15 -6.39
N ASP A 86 5.80 -3.13 -5.55
CA ASP A 86 7.10 -2.48 -5.44
C ASP A 86 8.11 -3.45 -4.79
N PRO A 87 9.20 -3.83 -5.47
CA PRO A 87 10.10 -4.88 -4.99
C PRO A 87 10.86 -4.51 -3.71
N GLU A 88 10.97 -3.23 -3.37
CA GLU A 88 11.58 -2.78 -2.12
C GLU A 88 10.65 -3.02 -0.93
N PHE A 89 9.35 -2.71 -1.09
CA PHE A 89 8.38 -2.73 0.00
C PHE A 89 7.53 -4.00 0.06
N LEU A 90 7.32 -4.68 -1.07
CA LEU A 90 6.47 -5.87 -1.17
C LEU A 90 6.90 -6.98 -0.20
N PRO A 91 8.20 -7.32 -0.05
CA PRO A 91 8.63 -8.40 0.85
C PRO A 91 8.16 -8.23 2.31
N ALA A 92 8.08 -7.00 2.80
CA ALA A 92 7.63 -6.70 4.16
C ALA A 92 6.15 -7.03 4.40
N THR A 93 5.34 -7.11 3.33
CA THR A 93 3.90 -7.39 3.41
C THR A 93 3.56 -8.88 3.45
N ARG A 94 4.53 -9.75 3.11
CA ARG A 94 4.33 -11.19 2.95
C ARG A 94 3.80 -11.85 4.23
N GLY A 95 2.79 -12.71 4.09
CA GLY A 95 2.09 -13.30 5.24
C GLY A 95 1.01 -12.41 5.84
N GLY A 96 0.59 -11.36 5.12
CA GLY A 96 -0.56 -10.53 5.45
C GLY A 96 -0.25 -9.40 6.43
N PHE A 97 0.94 -8.80 6.32
CA PHE A 97 1.34 -7.61 7.09
C PHE A 97 1.22 -6.37 6.20
N THR A 98 0.00 -6.05 5.79
CA THR A 98 -0.29 -5.08 4.71
C THR A 98 -0.54 -3.65 5.23
N GLY A 99 -0.07 -3.30 6.43
CA GLY A 99 -0.16 -1.92 6.94
C GLY A 99 0.97 -1.02 6.42
N VAL A 100 0.69 0.29 6.30
CA VAL A 100 1.69 1.32 5.98
C VAL A 100 1.42 2.59 6.78
N ILE A 101 2.45 3.20 7.37
CA ILE A 101 2.37 4.49 8.06
C ILE A 101 3.45 5.42 7.52
N GLY A 102 3.06 6.62 7.08
CA GLY A 102 3.98 7.71 6.74
C GLY A 102 4.04 8.74 7.85
N ILE A 103 5.23 9.06 8.33
CA ILE A 103 5.46 10.03 9.41
C ILE A 103 5.93 11.35 8.81
N LEU A 104 5.16 12.42 9.06
CA LEU A 104 5.53 13.80 8.75
C LEU A 104 6.23 14.42 9.96
N ARG A 105 7.32 15.16 9.75
CA ARG A 105 8.04 15.91 10.78
C ARG A 105 8.34 17.32 10.34
#